data_AF-A0A356W148-F1
#
_entry.id   AF-A0A356W148-F1
#
_cell.length_a   1.000
_cell.length_b   1.000
_cell.length_c   1.000
_cell.angle_alpha   90.00
_cell.angle_beta   90.00
_cell.angle_gamma   90.00
#
_symmetry.space_group_name_H-M   'P 1'
#
loop_
_entity.id
_entity.type
_entity.pdbx_description
1 polymer ?
#
loop_
_entity_poly.entity_id
_entity_poly.type
_entity_poly.pdbx_seq_one_letter_code
_entity_poly.pdbx_strand_id
1 'polypeptide(L)'
;AQEAQGAHAFAVENALRITERTTYQAMEALIHNLNTMNSRAGAQVPFSSLNYGTDTSPEGRMVMKNLLLATEAGLGQGETPIFPVQIFKVKEGVNYNPGDPNYDLFKLSIKVSAKRLFPNFSFLDAPFNLQYYKPGDYNTEVAYMGCRTRVMGNVHDRSREVTCGRGNLSFTSINLPRIGIEAHGDVK
;
A
#
# COMPACT_ATOMS: atom_id res chain seq x y z
N ALA A 1 22.51 -18.03 36.20
CA ALA A 1 21.90 -16.76 35.74
C ALA A 1 22.42 -16.35 34.35
N GLN A 2 23.74 -16.27 34.17
CA GLN A 2 24.36 -15.85 32.89
C GLN A 2 24.09 -16.81 31.73
N GLU A 3 24.12 -18.11 31.98
CA GLU A 3 23.81 -19.14 30.97
C GLU A 3 22.33 -19.09 30.52
N ALA A 4 21.40 -18.83 31.44
CA ALA A 4 19.98 -18.65 31.13
C ALA A 4 19.74 -17.38 30.30
N GLN A 5 20.47 -16.29 30.58
CA GLN A 5 20.42 -15.07 29.76
C GLN A 5 20.97 -15.31 28.35
N GLY A 6 22.08 -16.05 28.22
CA GLY A 6 22.64 -16.43 26.93
C GLY A 6 21.69 -17.29 26.11
N ALA A 7 21.07 -18.30 26.73
CA ALA A 7 20.06 -19.14 26.07
C ALA A 7 18.82 -18.34 25.63
N HIS A 8 18.35 -17.41 26.47
CA HIS A 8 17.23 -16.54 26.11
C HIS A 8 17.56 -15.63 24.91
N ALA A 9 18.72 -14.97 24.93
CA ALA A 9 19.15 -14.10 23.84
C ALA A 9 19.26 -14.88 22.52
N PHE A 10 19.88 -16.06 22.55
CA PHE A 10 19.97 -16.95 21.39
C PHE A 10 18.60 -17.38 20.85
N ALA A 11 17.65 -17.70 21.74
CA ALA A 11 16.31 -18.08 21.34
C ALA A 11 15.55 -16.92 20.67
N VAL A 12 15.63 -15.72 21.25
CA VAL A 12 14.99 -14.51 20.69
C VAL A 12 15.59 -14.17 19.32
N GLU A 13 16.91 -14.16 19.20
CA GLU A 13 17.60 -13.87 17.94
C GLU A 13 17.20 -14.85 16.84
N ASN A 14 17.21 -16.16 17.14
CA ASN A 14 16.83 -17.17 16.17
C ASN A 14 15.35 -17.09 15.80
N ALA A 15 14.46 -16.86 16.77
CA ALA A 15 13.04 -16.70 16.50
C ALA A 15 12.77 -15.51 15.58
N LEU A 16 13.41 -14.37 15.84
CA LEU A 16 13.29 -13.17 14.99
C LEU A 16 13.84 -13.41 13.59
N ARG A 17 15.03 -14.01 13.48
CA ARG A 17 15.65 -14.33 12.19
C ARG A 17 14.79 -15.28 11.35
N ILE A 18 14.23 -16.32 11.98
CA ILE A 18 13.34 -17.26 11.30
C ILE A 18 12.06 -16.55 10.87
N THR A 19 11.45 -15.74 11.75
CA THR A 19 10.22 -15.00 11.47
C THR A 19 10.42 -14.02 10.30
N GLU A 20 11.53 -13.27 10.27
CA GLU A 20 11.83 -12.35 9.18
C GLU A 20 12.02 -13.10 7.86
N ARG A 21 12.76 -14.22 7.86
CA ARG A 21 12.94 -15.07 6.67
C ARG A 21 11.62 -15.61 6.14
N THR A 22 10.77 -16.13 7.03
CA THR A 22 9.46 -16.67 6.65
C THR A 22 8.54 -15.57 6.14
N THR A 23 8.60 -14.37 6.73
CA THR A 23 7.85 -13.20 6.27
C THR A 23 8.29 -12.78 4.87
N TYR A 24 9.60 -12.73 4.60
CA TYR A 24 10.14 -12.46 3.27
C TYR A 24 9.62 -13.47 2.23
N GLN A 25 9.73 -14.76 2.52
CA GLN A 25 9.22 -15.81 1.62
C GLN A 25 7.71 -15.70 1.40
N ALA A 26 6.94 -15.33 2.42
CA ALA A 26 5.49 -15.10 2.28
C ALA A 26 5.19 -13.91 1.36
N MET A 27 5.99 -12.84 1.41
CA MET A 27 5.83 -11.68 0.51
C MET A 27 6.23 -12.01 -0.93
N GLU A 28 7.29 -12.80 -1.14
CA GLU A 28 7.63 -13.33 -2.46
C GLU A 28 6.50 -14.17 -3.03
N ALA A 29 5.96 -15.10 -2.23
CA ALA A 29 4.84 -15.93 -2.64
C ALA A 29 3.59 -15.09 -2.95
N LEU A 30 3.30 -14.06 -2.16
CA LEU A 30 2.19 -13.13 -2.41
C LEU A 30 2.34 -12.44 -3.77
N ILE A 31 3.50 -11.83 -4.04
CA ILE A 31 3.78 -11.15 -5.31
C ILE A 31 3.69 -12.16 -6.46
N HIS A 32 4.33 -13.31 -6.34
CA HIS A 32 4.32 -14.35 -7.37
C HIS A 32 2.88 -14.79 -7.69
N ASN A 33 2.09 -15.10 -6.67
CA ASN A 33 0.72 -15.57 -6.84
C ASN A 33 -0.17 -14.51 -7.48
N LEU A 34 0.01 -13.23 -7.15
CA LEU A 34 -0.75 -12.14 -7.78
C LEU A 34 -0.36 -11.86 -9.25
N ASN A 35 0.75 -12.42 -9.72
CA ASN A 35 1.18 -12.37 -11.13
C ASN A 35 1.02 -13.70 -11.88
N THR A 36 0.58 -14.77 -11.22
CA THR A 36 0.49 -16.12 -11.86
C THR A 36 -0.86 -16.79 -11.69
N MET A 37 -1.62 -16.46 -10.64
CA MET A 37 -2.97 -17.01 -10.46
C MET A 37 -3.95 -16.31 -11.40
N ASN A 38 -4.62 -17.08 -12.24
CA ASN A 38 -5.67 -16.56 -13.12
C ASN A 38 -6.98 -16.37 -12.35
N SER A 39 -7.70 -15.28 -12.64
CA SER A 39 -9.08 -15.12 -12.19
C SER A 39 -10.02 -16.16 -12.83
N ARG A 40 -11.21 -16.38 -12.25
CA ARG A 40 -12.21 -17.40 -12.67
C ARG A 40 -12.58 -17.39 -14.17
N ALA A 41 -12.29 -16.32 -14.90
CA ALA A 41 -12.50 -16.21 -16.35
C ALA A 41 -11.28 -16.62 -17.21
N GLY A 42 -10.24 -17.19 -16.60
CA GLY A 42 -9.20 -17.96 -17.29
C GLY A 42 -8.18 -17.19 -18.15
N ALA A 43 -8.24 -15.86 -18.23
CA ALA A 43 -7.40 -15.10 -19.16
C ALA A 43 -6.56 -13.97 -18.55
N GLN A 44 -6.79 -13.58 -17.29
CA GLN A 44 -6.07 -12.47 -16.67
C GLN A 44 -5.83 -12.69 -15.18
N VAL A 45 -4.64 -12.27 -14.74
CA VAL A 45 -4.25 -12.14 -13.33
C VAL A 45 -5.16 -11.13 -12.62
N PRO A 46 -5.47 -11.32 -11.32
CA PRO A 46 -6.34 -10.43 -10.59
C PRO A 46 -5.71 -9.04 -10.46
N PHE A 47 -6.43 -8.04 -10.93
CA PHE A 47 -6.07 -6.65 -10.70
C PHE A 47 -6.16 -6.33 -9.20
N SER A 48 -5.00 -6.22 -8.56
CA SER A 48 -4.88 -6.12 -7.10
C SER A 48 -4.05 -4.92 -6.69
N SER A 49 -4.40 -4.33 -5.55
CA SER A 49 -3.68 -3.19 -4.98
C SER A 49 -3.51 -3.35 -3.47
N LEU A 50 -2.31 -3.07 -2.95
CA LEU A 50 -2.01 -3.06 -1.52
C LEU A 50 -1.75 -1.64 -1.04
N ASN A 51 -2.43 -1.22 0.03
CA ASN A 51 -2.22 0.07 0.67
C ASN A 51 -1.62 -0.15 2.07
N TYR A 52 -0.42 0.37 2.32
CA TYR A 52 0.35 0.15 3.56
C TYR A 52 1.20 1.37 3.90
N GLY A 53 1.90 1.41 5.04
CA GLY A 53 2.88 2.47 5.37
C GLY A 53 2.73 3.06 6.78
N THR A 54 1.55 2.92 7.40
CA THR A 54 1.19 3.60 8.64
C THR A 54 1.32 2.77 9.91
N ASP A 55 1.49 1.45 9.79
CA ASP A 55 1.62 0.56 10.96
C ASP A 55 3.03 0.68 11.56
N THR A 56 3.14 1.06 12.83
CA THR A 56 4.41 1.24 13.53
C THR A 56 4.77 0.05 14.43
N SER A 57 3.92 -0.99 14.48
CA SER A 57 4.22 -2.21 15.23
C SER A 57 5.46 -2.92 14.64
N PRO A 58 6.23 -3.66 15.46
CA PRO A 58 7.34 -4.48 14.96
C PRO A 58 6.91 -5.42 13.82
N GLU A 59 5.74 -6.04 13.94
CA GLU A 59 5.17 -6.98 12.98
C GLU A 59 4.76 -6.28 11.68
N GLY A 60 4.02 -5.17 11.78
CA GLY A 60 3.62 -4.38 10.62
C GLY A 60 4.81 -3.83 9.85
N ARG A 61 5.83 -3.32 10.57
CA ARG A 61 7.10 -2.89 9.97
C ARG A 61 7.83 -4.02 9.27
N MET A 62 7.87 -5.22 9.87
CA MET A 62 8.49 -6.40 9.25
C MET A 62 7.79 -6.81 7.95
N VAL A 63 6.45 -6.81 7.93
CA VAL A 63 5.66 -7.11 6.72
C VAL A 63 5.94 -6.07 5.63
N MET A 64 5.86 -4.77 5.95
CA MET A 64 6.10 -3.70 4.97
C MET A 64 7.52 -3.71 4.42
N LYS A 65 8.53 -3.91 5.29
CA LYS A 65 9.93 -4.04 4.89
C LYS A 65 10.12 -5.20 3.92
N ASN A 66 9.62 -6.38 4.27
CA ASN A 66 9.78 -7.58 3.46
C ASN A 66 8.99 -7.52 2.15
N LEU A 67 7.83 -6.87 2.13
CA LEU A 67 7.08 -6.60 0.90
C LEU A 67 7.90 -5.72 -0.06
N LEU A 68 8.49 -4.65 0.46
CA LEU A 68 9.36 -3.76 -0.31
C LEU A 68 10.60 -4.49 -0.84
N LEU A 69 11.26 -5.30 0.00
CA LEU A 69 12.44 -6.07 -0.40
C LEU A 69 12.12 -7.14 -1.45
N ALA A 70 11.02 -7.88 -1.29
CA ALA A 70 10.57 -8.85 -2.29
C ALA A 70 10.20 -8.18 -3.62
N THR A 71 9.61 -6.98 -3.55
CA THR A 71 9.33 -6.16 -4.74
C THR A 71 10.63 -5.71 -5.41
N GLU A 72 11.62 -5.27 -4.63
CA GLU A 72 12.94 -4.89 -5.13
C GLU A 72 13.63 -6.06 -5.85
N ALA A 73 13.59 -7.26 -5.25
CA ALA A 73 14.15 -8.49 -5.82
C ALA A 73 13.53 -8.78 -7.20
N GLY A 74 12.23 -8.53 -7.35
CA GLY A 74 11.49 -8.72 -8.60
C GLY A 74 10.99 -10.15 -8.78
N LEU A 75 10.29 -10.39 -9.90
CA LEU A 75 9.68 -11.67 -10.22
C LEU A 75 10.61 -12.51 -11.11
N GLY A 76 10.69 -13.82 -10.87
CA GLY A 76 11.45 -14.73 -11.72
C GLY A 76 12.92 -14.34 -11.82
N GLN A 77 13.35 -13.89 -13.01
CA GLN A 77 14.72 -13.41 -13.27
C GLN A 77 14.94 -11.95 -12.84
N GLY A 78 14.14 -11.45 -11.89
CA GLY A 78 14.21 -10.09 -11.39
C GLY A 78 13.46 -9.09 -12.26
N GLU A 79 12.38 -9.52 -12.91
CA GLU A 79 11.46 -8.66 -13.66
C GLU A 79 10.66 -7.74 -12.72
N THR A 80 10.17 -6.62 -13.22
CA THR A 80 9.31 -5.74 -12.42
C THR A 80 7.91 -6.35 -12.32
N PRO A 81 7.42 -6.68 -11.11
CA PRO A 81 6.08 -7.22 -10.93
C PRO A 81 5.03 -6.14 -11.27
N ILE A 82 4.02 -6.50 -12.05
CA ILE A 82 2.91 -5.59 -12.39
C ILE A 82 1.88 -5.54 -11.24
N PHE A 83 1.66 -6.69 -10.59
CA PHE A 83 0.78 -6.80 -9.43
C PHE A 83 1.52 -7.26 -8.15
N PRO A 84 1.01 -6.94 -6.96
CA PRO A 84 -0.03 -5.94 -6.73
C PRO A 84 0.50 -4.53 -7.05
N VAL A 85 -0.41 -3.64 -7.46
CA VAL A 85 -0.14 -2.19 -7.41
C VAL A 85 0.09 -1.83 -5.94
N GLN A 86 1.24 -1.28 -5.62
CA GLN A 86 1.57 -0.93 -4.23
C GLN A 86 1.40 0.57 -4.01
N ILE A 87 0.74 0.93 -2.90
CA ILE A 87 0.52 2.31 -2.47
C ILE A 87 1.05 2.46 -1.05
N PHE A 88 2.12 3.23 -0.90
CA PHE A 88 2.70 3.63 0.37
C PHE A 88 2.00 4.89 0.88
N LYS A 89 1.31 4.77 2.01
CA LYS A 89 0.64 5.86 2.74
C LYS A 89 1.69 6.65 3.50
N VAL A 90 1.85 7.91 3.11
CA VAL A 90 2.77 8.89 3.70
C VAL A 90 2.03 9.71 4.75
N LYS A 91 2.61 9.79 5.95
CA LYS A 91 2.06 10.57 7.07
C LYS A 91 3.16 11.12 7.98
N GLU A 92 3.04 12.39 8.35
CA GLU A 92 3.85 13.05 9.38
C GLU A 92 3.65 12.41 10.76
N GLY A 93 4.75 12.23 11.49
CA GLY A 93 4.77 11.54 12.78
C GLY A 93 4.77 10.02 12.65
N VAL A 94 4.79 9.49 11.42
CA VAL A 94 4.78 8.06 11.14
C VAL A 94 5.93 7.66 10.23
N ASN A 95 6.05 8.27 9.05
CA ASN A 95 7.08 7.87 8.08
C ASN A 95 7.70 9.00 7.26
N TYR A 96 7.22 10.24 7.39
CA TYR A 96 7.61 11.32 6.48
C TYR A 96 8.90 12.03 6.89
N ASN A 97 9.06 12.31 8.19
CA ASN A 97 10.14 13.14 8.70
C ASN A 97 11.29 12.31 9.28
N PRO A 98 12.55 12.80 9.23
CA PRO A 98 13.64 12.21 9.99
C PRO A 98 13.28 12.10 11.48
N GLY A 99 13.41 10.89 12.04
CA GLY A 99 13.02 10.59 13.42
C GLY A 99 11.64 9.93 13.55
N ASP A 100 10.79 9.99 12.52
CA ASP A 100 9.54 9.25 12.51
C ASP A 100 9.81 7.73 12.53
N PRO A 101 8.96 6.91 13.19
CA PRO A 101 9.20 5.48 13.40
C PRO A 101 9.49 4.70 12.12
N ASN A 102 8.81 5.04 11.02
CA ASN A 102 8.86 4.37 9.72
C ASN A 102 9.61 5.19 8.66
N TYR A 103 10.42 6.18 9.03
CA TYR A 103 11.21 6.97 8.08
C TYR A 103 12.22 6.12 7.28
N ASP A 104 12.73 5.06 7.90
CA ASP A 104 13.56 4.05 7.23
C ASP A 104 12.80 3.33 6.11
N LEU A 105 11.54 2.96 6.36
CA LEU A 105 10.66 2.33 5.37
C LEU A 105 10.25 3.29 4.26
N PHE A 106 10.06 4.58 4.56
CA PHE A 106 9.82 5.59 3.53
C PHE A 106 11.00 5.71 2.57
N LYS A 107 12.23 5.80 3.09
CA LYS A 107 13.44 5.79 2.24
C LYS A 107 13.58 4.51 1.43
N LEU A 108 13.29 3.36 2.03
CA LEU A 108 13.27 2.08 1.31
C LEU A 108 12.23 2.12 0.19
N SER A 109 11.02 2.59 0.46
CA SER A 109 9.95 2.68 -0.54
C SER A 109 10.32 3.55 -1.75
N ILE A 110 11.03 4.66 -1.54
CA ILE A 110 11.55 5.51 -2.62
C ILE A 110 12.58 4.74 -3.45
N LYS A 111 13.52 4.04 -2.81
CA LYS A 111 14.53 3.21 -3.49
C LYS A 111 13.89 2.12 -4.35
N VAL A 112 12.87 1.43 -3.82
CA VAL A 112 12.16 0.38 -4.56
C VAL A 112 11.38 0.98 -5.72
N SER A 113 10.66 2.08 -5.50
CA SER A 113 9.91 2.80 -6.55
C SER A 113 10.81 3.22 -7.71
N ALA A 114 12.01 3.73 -7.42
CA ALA A 114 12.99 4.10 -8.43
C ALA A 114 13.48 2.92 -9.31
N LYS A 115 13.40 1.68 -8.80
CA LYS A 115 13.82 0.47 -9.53
C LYS A 115 12.67 -0.30 -10.18
N ARG A 116 11.46 -0.21 -9.59
CA ARG A 116 10.34 -1.11 -9.86
C ARG A 116 9.02 -0.38 -10.14
N LEU A 117 9.04 0.95 -10.28
CA LEU A 117 7.88 1.85 -10.45
C LEU A 117 6.89 1.88 -9.26
N PHE A 118 6.97 0.92 -8.35
CA PHE A 118 6.14 0.80 -7.17
C PHE A 118 6.99 0.79 -5.88
N PRO A 119 6.46 1.28 -4.75
CA PRO A 119 5.10 1.79 -4.57
C PRO A 119 4.87 3.21 -5.14
N ASN A 120 3.59 3.51 -5.39
CA ASN A 120 3.05 4.86 -5.50
C ASN A 120 2.82 5.46 -4.10
N PHE A 121 2.58 6.77 -4.00
CA PHE A 121 2.48 7.46 -2.71
C PHE A 121 1.10 8.07 -2.47
N SER A 122 0.55 7.85 -1.27
CA SER A 122 -0.73 8.40 -0.78
C SER A 122 -0.47 9.34 0.39
N PHE A 123 -0.64 10.64 0.24
CA PHE A 123 -0.42 11.60 1.33
C PHE A 123 -1.68 11.73 2.19
N LEU A 124 -1.63 11.21 3.42
CA LEU A 124 -2.77 11.26 4.34
C LEU A 124 -3.03 12.66 4.89
N ASP A 125 -1.96 13.45 5.07
CA ASP A 125 -2.05 14.81 5.62
C ASP A 125 -2.43 15.88 4.59
N ALA A 126 -2.61 15.50 3.32
CA ALA A 126 -3.16 16.42 2.33
C ALA A 126 -4.55 16.91 2.78
N PRO A 127 -4.88 18.23 2.71
CA PRO A 127 -6.15 18.76 3.25
C PRO A 127 -7.40 18.01 2.78
N PHE A 128 -7.37 17.53 1.53
CA PHE A 128 -8.44 16.76 0.93
C PHE A 128 -8.66 15.37 1.59
N ASN A 129 -7.60 14.76 2.13
CA ASN A 129 -7.64 13.46 2.81
C ASN A 129 -7.78 13.63 4.32
N LEU A 130 -7.10 14.63 4.90
CA LEU A 130 -7.01 14.88 6.34
C LEU A 130 -8.38 15.04 7.00
N GLN A 131 -9.36 15.64 6.29
CA GLN A 131 -10.71 15.84 6.81
C GLN A 131 -11.44 14.53 7.23
N TYR A 132 -11.05 13.39 6.67
CA TYR A 132 -11.65 12.10 6.99
C TYR A 132 -10.88 11.34 8.07
N TYR A 133 -9.60 11.64 8.24
CA TYR A 133 -8.70 10.89 9.11
C TYR A 133 -9.07 11.05 10.58
N LYS A 134 -9.17 9.93 11.29
CA LYS A 134 -9.34 9.86 12.75
C LYS A 134 -8.15 9.11 13.34
N PRO A 135 -7.38 9.72 14.26
CA PRO A 135 -6.25 9.07 14.90
C PRO A 135 -6.65 7.71 15.51
N GLY A 136 -5.87 6.67 15.20
CA GLY A 136 -6.09 5.32 15.72
C GLY A 136 -7.15 4.48 14.99
N ASP A 137 -7.85 5.01 13.98
CA ASP A 137 -8.82 4.25 13.18
C ASP A 137 -8.33 4.06 11.74
N TYR A 138 -7.79 2.87 11.46
CA TYR A 138 -7.27 2.54 10.13
C TYR A 138 -8.34 2.61 9.03
N ASN A 139 -9.64 2.50 9.37
CA ASN A 139 -10.71 2.61 8.40
C ASN A 139 -10.86 4.03 7.87
N THR A 140 -10.33 5.02 8.57
CA THR A 140 -10.38 6.43 8.14
C THR A 140 -9.16 6.86 7.35
N GLU A 141 -8.15 5.99 7.25
CA GLU A 141 -7.01 6.21 6.36
C GLU A 141 -7.44 6.00 4.92
N VAL A 142 -7.23 7.02 4.10
CA VAL A 142 -7.54 6.98 2.68
C VAL A 142 -6.73 5.88 1.99
N ALA A 143 -7.43 4.98 1.30
CA ALA A 143 -6.83 4.00 0.40
C ALA A 143 -7.37 4.17 -1.03
N TYR A 144 -6.60 3.66 -1.98
CA TYR A 144 -6.98 3.64 -3.38
C TYR A 144 -7.26 2.21 -3.82
N MET A 145 -8.43 2.02 -4.41
CA MET A 145 -8.84 0.77 -5.01
C MET A 145 -8.38 0.74 -6.46
N GLY A 146 -7.77 -0.38 -6.82
CA GLY A 146 -7.32 -0.61 -8.18
C GLY A 146 -6.27 0.44 -8.60
N CYS A 147 -6.52 1.15 -9.71
CA CYS A 147 -5.55 2.10 -10.24
C CYS A 147 -5.46 3.38 -9.40
N ARG A 148 -6.60 3.93 -8.98
CA ARG A 148 -6.69 5.30 -8.38
C ARG A 148 -8.04 5.63 -7.71
N THR A 149 -8.96 4.67 -7.60
CA THR A 149 -10.31 4.99 -7.16
C THR A 149 -10.33 5.20 -5.65
N ARG A 150 -10.65 6.42 -5.21
CA ARG A 150 -10.77 6.81 -3.80
C ARG A 150 -12.24 6.81 -3.37
N VAL A 151 -12.59 6.10 -2.30
CA VAL A 151 -13.98 6.02 -1.81
C VAL A 151 -14.03 6.42 -0.33
N MET A 152 -14.03 7.73 -0.07
CA MET A 152 -14.04 8.29 1.29
C MET A 152 -15.30 9.07 1.63
N GLY A 153 -15.63 10.11 0.86
CA GLY A 153 -16.80 10.94 1.15
C GLY A 153 -18.10 10.11 1.13
N ASN A 154 -19.02 10.41 2.06
CA ASN A 154 -20.32 9.75 2.13
C ASN A 154 -21.43 10.78 2.43
N VAL A 155 -22.11 11.21 1.37
CA VAL A 155 -23.19 12.21 1.46
C VAL A 155 -24.46 11.68 2.11
N HIS A 156 -24.66 10.36 2.11
CA HIS A 156 -25.83 9.73 2.73
C HIS A 156 -25.62 9.54 4.23
N ASP A 157 -24.44 9.07 4.64
CA ASP A 157 -24.12 8.80 6.04
C ASP A 157 -22.67 9.15 6.35
N ARG A 158 -22.45 10.34 6.92
CA ARG A 158 -21.13 10.84 7.30
C ARG A 158 -20.44 10.00 8.38
N SER A 159 -21.20 9.26 9.20
CA SER A 159 -20.59 8.35 10.18
C SER A 159 -19.86 7.18 9.51
N ARG A 160 -20.19 6.89 8.25
CA ARG A 160 -19.61 5.83 7.41
C ARG A 160 -18.67 6.38 6.33
N GLU A 161 -17.95 7.46 6.63
CA GLU A 161 -16.81 7.93 5.84
C GLU A 161 -15.57 7.08 6.14
N VAL A 162 -15.65 5.82 5.74
CA VAL A 162 -14.63 4.79 5.95
C VAL A 162 -14.17 4.21 4.63
N THR A 163 -12.92 3.76 4.56
CA THR A 163 -12.32 3.06 3.43
C THR A 163 -12.85 1.64 3.30
N CYS A 164 -12.82 0.87 4.38
CA CYS A 164 -13.08 -0.57 4.31
C CYS A 164 -14.55 -0.89 4.05
N GLY A 165 -14.78 -1.94 3.24
CA GLY A 165 -16.12 -2.41 2.92
C GLY A 165 -16.90 -1.52 1.94
N ARG A 166 -16.31 -0.44 1.43
CA ARG A 166 -16.91 0.40 0.39
C ARG A 166 -16.27 0.13 -0.97
N GLY A 167 -17.04 0.41 -2.01
CA GLY A 167 -16.66 0.15 -3.40
C GLY A 167 -17.24 1.18 -4.35
N ASN A 168 -16.87 1.05 -5.62
CA ASN A 168 -17.41 1.85 -6.71
C ASN A 168 -18.30 0.97 -7.59
N LEU A 169 -19.54 1.37 -7.83
CA LEU A 169 -20.52 0.57 -8.58
C LEU A 169 -20.24 0.59 -10.09
N SER A 170 -20.03 1.79 -10.64
CA SER A 170 -19.80 2.01 -12.06
C SER A 170 -19.00 3.30 -12.24
N PHE A 171 -18.33 3.43 -13.37
CA PHE A 171 -17.68 4.67 -13.76
C PHE A 171 -18.21 5.08 -15.14
N THR A 172 -18.51 6.36 -15.29
CA THR A 172 -18.88 6.96 -16.58
C THR A 172 -17.87 8.04 -16.89
N SER A 173 -17.21 7.93 -18.04
CA SER A 173 -16.26 8.95 -18.50
C SER A 173 -16.97 9.91 -19.44
N ILE A 174 -16.82 11.21 -19.16
CA ILE A 174 -17.37 12.28 -20.01
C ILE A 174 -16.29 12.71 -21.00
N ASN A 175 -16.64 12.84 -22.27
CA ASN A 175 -15.74 13.32 -23.32
C ASN A 175 -15.66 14.85 -23.30
N LEU A 176 -14.80 15.40 -22.44
CA LEU A 176 -14.58 16.85 -22.33
C LEU A 176 -14.13 17.51 -23.66
N PRO A 177 -13.22 16.92 -24.46
CA PRO A 177 -12.90 17.46 -25.79
C PRO A 177 -14.13 17.61 -26.69
N ARG A 178 -15.07 16.65 -26.68
CA ARG A 178 -16.30 16.75 -27.46
C ARG A 178 -17.18 17.91 -27.01
N ILE A 179 -17.33 18.11 -25.69
CA ILE A 179 -18.09 19.25 -25.14
C ILE A 179 -17.45 20.57 -25.59
N GLY A 180 -16.12 20.69 -25.55
CA GLY A 180 -15.43 21.89 -26.01
C GLY A 180 -15.67 22.20 -27.49
N ILE A 181 -15.76 21.17 -28.34
CA ILE A 181 -16.09 21.32 -29.76
C ILE A 181 -17.56 21.75 -29.95
N GLU A 182 -18.49 21.13 -29.23
CA GLU A 182 -19.94 21.42 -29.32
C GLU A 182 -20.33 22.75 -28.70
N ALA A 183 -19.55 23.27 -27.76
CA ALA A 183 -19.80 24.54 -27.12
C ALA A 183 -19.57 25.75 -28.05
N HIS A 184 -18.87 25.56 -29.19
CA HIS A 184 -18.59 26.63 -30.16
C HIS A 184 -18.02 27.93 -29.55
N GLY A 185 -17.24 27.81 -28.48
CA GLY A 185 -16.67 28.94 -27.74
C GLY A 185 -17.57 29.54 -26.65
N ASP A 186 -18.77 29.00 -26.42
CA ASP A 186 -19.60 29.33 -25.27
C ASP A 186 -19.04 28.65 -24.00
N VAL A 187 -18.76 29.45 -22.98
CA VAL A 187 -18.17 28.98 -21.70
C VAL A 187 -19.22 29.00 -20.58
N LYS A 188 -20.48 29.35 -20.90
CA LYS A 188 -21.57 29.48 -19.94
C LYS A 188 -22.51 28.29 -19.92
#